data_AF-A0A9W9J8A9-F1
#
_entry.id   AF-A0A9W9J8A9-F1
#
_cell.length_a   1.000
_cell.length_b   1.000
_cell.length_c   1.000
_cell.angle_alpha   90.00
_cell.angle_beta   90.00
_cell.angle_gamma   90.00
#
_symmetry.space_group_name_H-M   'P 1'
#
loop_
_entity.id
_entity.type
_entity.pdbx_description
1 polymer ?
#
loop_
_entity_poly.entity_id
_entity_poly.type
_entity_poly.pdbx_seq_one_letter_code
_entity_poly.pdbx_strand_id
1 'polypeptide(L)'
;MLRQTPKMESRALRQAAQNGQNTEEPKTPLPPGVNDVPGNPNRPATFLSVEHDEQKLAAYLGFHHTSHLRKLALTWPVTQAFLKFDRLNLHTDDAKEGTFYVLRDFENTRGFLWRIYSVNPSLEWPIRKEDRALEDRASRAKDLSREEFRRQATRKLHRYARIAHILLHMGADFVTYGRNDAINNWTENEFHKLALQNHLGVDIRYTSTLSGPPIRPGIFELRADEDHLEKCNKFYNLLRYLQLSAEKCKESDSLWSKRFQTSDAVMDGQAVELEHVPKWMRPAPQVRPIVLPPVVA
;
A
#
# COMPACT_ATOMS: atom_id res chain seq x y z
N MET A 1 18.26 -44.76 67.04
CA MET A 1 18.45 -43.30 66.95
C MET A 1 18.61 -42.91 65.48
N LEU A 2 18.14 -41.71 65.12
CA LEU A 2 18.20 -41.03 63.80
C LEU A 2 17.21 -41.50 62.72
N ARG A 3 16.03 -40.86 62.71
CA ARG A 3 15.21 -40.67 61.50
C ARG A 3 15.49 -39.26 60.97
N GLN A 4 15.87 -39.15 59.70
CA GLN A 4 15.98 -37.89 58.96
C GLN A 4 14.68 -37.65 58.16
N THR A 5 14.17 -36.43 58.19
CA THR A 5 13.14 -35.90 57.28
C THR A 5 13.78 -34.93 56.28
N PRO A 6 13.33 -34.86 55.00
CA PRO A 6 13.83 -33.88 54.05
C PRO A 6 12.94 -32.62 54.01
N LYS A 7 13.60 -31.45 54.00
CA LYS A 7 13.02 -30.12 53.78
C LYS A 7 12.62 -29.95 52.30
N MET A 8 11.31 -29.84 52.03
CA MET A 8 10.75 -29.38 50.75
C MET A 8 10.18 -27.97 50.91
N GLU A 9 11.03 -26.95 51.05
CA GLU A 9 10.57 -25.55 51.04
C GLU A 9 11.65 -24.64 50.44
N SER A 10 11.85 -24.69 49.12
CA SER A 10 12.70 -23.70 48.41
C SER A 10 12.34 -23.54 46.92
N ARG A 11 11.14 -23.95 46.50
CA ARG A 11 10.71 -23.81 45.10
C ARG A 11 9.50 -22.90 44.88
N ALA A 12 8.73 -22.58 45.92
CA ALA A 12 7.55 -21.71 45.82
C ALA A 12 7.87 -20.20 45.81
N LEU A 13 9.06 -19.77 46.26
CA LEU A 13 9.42 -18.35 46.36
C LEU A 13 10.16 -17.76 45.14
N ARG A 14 10.45 -18.57 44.11
CA ARG A 14 11.11 -18.08 42.87
C ARG A 14 10.17 -17.84 41.69
N GLN A 15 8.87 -18.18 41.80
CA GLN A 15 7.88 -17.93 40.73
C GLN A 15 7.15 -16.58 40.84
N ALA A 16 7.33 -15.82 41.92
CA ALA A 16 6.64 -14.53 42.11
C ALA A 16 7.39 -13.31 41.52
N ALA A 17 8.63 -13.47 41.05
CA ALA A 17 9.47 -12.33 40.60
C ALA A 17 9.57 -12.15 39.07
N GLN A 18 8.85 -12.94 38.27
CA GLN A 18 8.90 -12.85 36.79
C GLN A 18 7.65 -12.24 36.14
N ASN A 19 6.67 -11.76 36.92
CA ASN A 19 5.50 -11.02 36.40
C ASN A 19 5.73 -9.49 36.39
N GLY A 20 6.91 -9.06 35.93
CA GLY A 20 7.21 -7.66 35.65
C GLY A 20 6.56 -7.24 34.33
N GLN A 21 5.39 -6.62 34.45
CA GLN A 21 4.68 -5.73 33.52
C GLN A 21 5.44 -5.36 32.23
N ASN A 22 5.17 -6.12 31.15
CA ASN A 22 5.08 -5.52 29.82
C ASN A 22 3.71 -4.83 29.75
N THR A 23 3.66 -3.56 30.12
CA THR A 23 2.52 -2.69 29.83
C THR A 23 2.61 -2.35 28.34
N GLU A 24 2.16 -3.27 27.49
CA GLU A 24 1.77 -2.90 26.13
C GLU A 24 0.57 -1.97 26.29
N GLU A 25 0.76 -0.69 25.96
CA GLU A 25 -0.35 0.23 25.80
C GLU A 25 -1.36 -0.44 24.84
N PRO A 26 -2.63 -0.60 25.26
CA PRO A 26 -3.63 -1.13 24.37
C PRO A 26 -3.73 -0.18 23.18
N LYS A 27 -3.32 -0.65 22.00
CA LYS A 27 -3.62 0.00 20.72
C LYS A 27 -5.12 0.09 20.63
N THR A 28 -5.66 1.18 21.15
CA THR A 28 -7.09 1.46 21.14
C THR A 28 -7.44 1.57 19.66
N PRO A 29 -8.29 0.69 19.12
CA PRO A 29 -8.72 0.82 17.74
C PRO A 29 -9.30 2.23 17.60
N LEU A 30 -8.69 3.04 16.73
CA LEU A 30 -9.14 4.39 16.47
C LEU A 30 -10.64 4.32 16.16
N PRO A 31 -11.48 5.19 16.75
CA PRO A 31 -12.91 5.14 16.53
C PRO A 31 -13.22 5.14 15.03
N PRO A 32 -14.23 4.36 14.59
CA PRO A 32 -14.64 4.35 13.19
C PRO A 32 -15.03 5.79 12.78
N GLY A 33 -14.21 6.40 11.91
CA GLY A 33 -14.35 7.79 11.48
C GLY A 33 -13.14 8.71 11.70
N VAL A 34 -12.02 8.24 12.27
CA VAL A 34 -10.82 9.09 12.48
C VAL A 34 -10.07 9.42 11.19
N ASN A 35 -10.21 8.61 10.14
CA ASN A 35 -9.56 8.87 8.86
C ASN A 35 -10.54 9.56 7.91
N ASP A 36 -11.08 10.72 8.31
CA ASP A 36 -11.96 11.58 7.52
C ASP A 36 -11.28 12.89 7.08
N VAL A 37 -9.95 12.90 7.10
CA VAL A 37 -9.10 14.00 6.64
C VAL A 37 -7.98 13.47 5.75
N PRO A 38 -7.42 14.31 4.86
CA PRO A 38 -6.18 13.99 4.15
C PRO A 38 -5.07 13.53 5.11
N GLY A 39 -4.16 12.69 4.62
CA GLY A 39 -3.05 12.19 5.42
C GLY A 39 -2.14 13.33 5.91
N ASN A 40 -1.66 13.23 7.15
CA ASN A 40 -0.69 14.16 7.70
C ASN A 40 0.74 13.64 7.47
N PRO A 41 1.60 14.36 6.72
CA PRO A 41 2.98 13.94 6.45
C PRO A 41 3.82 13.73 7.71
N ASN A 42 3.54 14.50 8.76
CA ASN A 42 4.24 14.39 10.05
C ASN A 42 3.80 13.17 10.86
N ARG A 43 2.68 12.54 10.48
CA ARG A 43 2.13 11.35 11.13
C ARG A 43 1.71 10.34 10.06
N PRO A 44 2.65 9.62 9.42
CA PRO A 44 2.33 8.76 8.28
C PRO A 44 1.29 7.68 8.52
N ALA A 45 1.11 7.26 9.78
CA ALA A 45 0.03 6.35 10.17
C ALA A 45 -1.40 6.90 9.90
N THR A 46 -1.55 8.20 9.66
CA THR A 46 -2.83 8.85 9.34
C THR A 46 -3.24 8.71 7.87
N PHE A 47 -2.32 8.30 6.98
CA PHE A 47 -2.65 8.11 5.57
C PHE A 47 -3.60 6.94 5.38
N LEU A 48 -4.66 7.18 4.62
CA LEU A 48 -5.73 6.22 4.37
C LEU A 48 -5.19 4.90 3.77
N SER A 49 -5.54 3.77 4.39
CA SER A 49 -5.31 2.40 3.88
C SER A 49 -6.65 1.79 3.47
N VAL A 50 -6.84 1.61 2.17
CA VAL A 50 -8.11 1.20 1.53
C VAL A 50 -7.93 0.11 0.48
N GLU A 51 -6.75 -0.49 0.41
CA GLU A 51 -6.41 -1.55 -0.54
C GLU A 51 -7.31 -2.80 -0.45
N HIS A 52 -7.99 -2.99 0.69
CA HIS A 52 -8.90 -4.11 0.95
C HIS A 52 -10.33 -3.86 0.47
N ASP A 53 -10.74 -2.60 0.27
CA ASP A 53 -12.08 -2.20 -0.15
C ASP A 53 -12.00 -1.58 -1.55
N GLU A 54 -12.42 -2.37 -2.55
CA GLU A 54 -12.30 -1.99 -3.96
C GLU A 54 -13.12 -0.74 -4.32
N GLN A 55 -14.33 -0.59 -3.76
CA GLN A 55 -15.16 0.59 -3.99
C GLN A 55 -14.53 1.84 -3.36
N LYS A 56 -14.03 1.72 -2.13
CA LYS A 56 -13.38 2.82 -1.42
C LYS A 56 -12.06 3.23 -2.05
N LEU A 57 -11.25 2.28 -2.53
CA LEU A 57 -10.05 2.60 -3.32
C LEU A 57 -10.41 3.28 -4.65
N ALA A 58 -11.42 2.77 -5.37
CA ALA A 58 -11.89 3.40 -6.59
C ALA A 58 -12.33 4.86 -6.33
N ALA A 59 -13.11 5.08 -5.27
CA ALA A 59 -13.54 6.41 -4.82
C ALA A 59 -12.35 7.32 -4.49
N TYR A 60 -11.36 6.80 -3.76
CA TYR A 60 -10.17 7.52 -3.33
C TYR A 60 -9.27 7.94 -4.51
N LEU A 61 -9.30 7.20 -5.62
CA LEU A 61 -8.66 7.57 -6.88
C LEU A 61 -9.56 8.43 -7.79
N GLY A 62 -10.76 8.82 -7.34
CA GLY A 62 -11.68 9.66 -8.10
C GLY A 62 -12.51 8.93 -9.15
N PHE A 63 -12.60 7.60 -9.09
CA PHE A 63 -13.46 6.82 -9.97
C PHE A 63 -14.89 6.68 -9.42
N HIS A 64 -15.85 6.59 -10.33
CA HIS A 64 -17.26 6.28 -10.02
C HIS A 64 -17.63 4.81 -10.25
N HIS A 65 -16.68 3.99 -10.71
CA HIS A 65 -16.91 2.58 -11.02
C HIS A 65 -15.64 1.76 -10.82
N THR A 66 -15.74 0.58 -10.19
CA THR A 66 -14.55 -0.25 -9.86
C THR A 66 -13.88 -0.85 -11.09
N SER A 67 -14.59 -1.02 -12.20
CA SER A 67 -13.96 -1.45 -13.47
C SER A 67 -12.90 -0.46 -13.98
N HIS A 68 -13.03 0.83 -13.68
CA HIS A 68 -12.00 1.81 -14.03
C HIS A 68 -10.74 1.65 -13.17
N LEU A 69 -10.89 1.34 -11.88
CA LEU A 69 -9.77 0.97 -11.02
C LEU A 69 -9.08 -0.29 -11.55
N ARG A 70 -9.84 -1.32 -11.95
CA ARG A 70 -9.27 -2.56 -12.51
C ARG A 70 -8.49 -2.29 -13.80
N LYS A 71 -9.04 -1.48 -14.72
CA LYS A 71 -8.34 -1.04 -15.94
C LYS A 71 -7.05 -0.29 -15.61
N LEU A 72 -7.10 0.69 -14.71
CA LEU A 72 -5.93 1.44 -14.24
C LEU A 72 -4.86 0.49 -13.69
N ALA A 73 -5.25 -0.46 -12.85
CA ALA A 73 -4.35 -1.42 -12.24
C ALA A 73 -3.59 -2.28 -13.26
N LEU A 74 -4.18 -2.49 -14.44
CA LEU A 74 -3.55 -3.23 -15.53
C LEU A 74 -2.64 -2.38 -16.40
N THR A 75 -2.60 -1.05 -16.28
CA THR A 75 -1.75 -0.22 -17.15
C THR A 75 -0.26 -0.53 -16.98
N TRP A 76 0.55 -0.27 -18.02
CA TRP A 76 1.99 -0.57 -17.96
C TRP A 76 2.73 0.12 -16.78
N PRO A 77 2.43 1.39 -16.39
CA PRO A 77 3.11 2.01 -15.25
C PRO A 77 2.86 1.24 -13.95
N VAL A 78 1.62 0.81 -13.73
CA VAL A 78 1.23 0.08 -12.52
C VAL A 78 1.83 -1.32 -12.52
N THR A 79 1.66 -2.06 -13.62
CA THR A 79 2.14 -3.44 -13.71
C THR A 79 3.67 -3.51 -13.61
N GLN A 80 4.40 -2.57 -14.22
CA GLN A 80 5.86 -2.51 -14.10
C GLN A 80 6.32 -2.17 -12.68
N ALA A 81 5.62 -1.25 -12.01
CA ALA A 81 5.87 -0.96 -10.59
C ALA A 81 5.54 -2.16 -9.69
N PHE A 82 4.44 -2.86 -9.97
CA PHE A 82 3.97 -4.02 -9.24
C PHE A 82 5.01 -5.16 -9.23
N LEU A 83 5.63 -5.48 -10.36
CA LEU A 83 6.68 -6.52 -10.40
C LEU A 83 7.86 -6.22 -9.47
N LYS A 84 8.20 -4.94 -9.29
CA LYS A 84 9.28 -4.50 -8.39
C LYS A 84 8.81 -4.51 -6.94
N PHE A 85 7.58 -4.06 -6.72
CA PHE A 85 6.94 -3.93 -5.41
C PHE A 85 6.64 -5.29 -4.78
N ASP A 86 6.08 -6.22 -5.54
CA ASP A 86 5.67 -7.54 -5.07
C ASP A 86 6.85 -8.36 -4.52
N ARG A 87 8.02 -8.23 -5.15
CA ARG A 87 9.27 -8.87 -4.72
C ARG A 87 9.72 -8.44 -3.31
N LEU A 88 9.23 -7.31 -2.80
CA LEU A 88 9.54 -6.80 -1.47
C LEU A 88 8.71 -7.47 -0.36
N ASN A 89 7.68 -8.26 -0.72
CA ASN A 89 6.91 -9.12 0.19
C ASN A 89 6.37 -8.38 1.42
N LEU A 90 5.56 -7.34 1.18
CA LEU A 90 5.04 -6.48 2.24
C LEU A 90 3.88 -7.18 2.93
N HIS A 91 4.10 -7.66 4.15
CA HIS A 91 3.05 -8.28 4.98
C HIS A 91 2.63 -7.39 6.15
N THR A 92 3.17 -6.17 6.26
CA THR A 92 3.01 -5.32 7.44
C THR A 92 2.78 -3.85 7.10
N ASP A 93 1.92 -3.20 7.89
CA ASP A 93 1.62 -1.76 7.81
C ASP A 93 2.86 -0.89 8.09
N ASP A 94 3.84 -1.42 8.83
CA ASP A 94 5.16 -0.80 9.09
C ASP A 94 5.87 -0.40 7.79
N ALA A 95 5.68 -1.16 6.70
CA ALA A 95 6.28 -0.82 5.42
C ALA A 95 5.77 0.50 4.85
N LYS A 96 4.48 0.80 5.01
CA LYS A 96 3.87 2.04 4.53
C LYS A 96 4.40 3.23 5.33
N GLU A 97 4.24 3.17 6.65
CA GLU A 97 4.67 4.25 7.55
C GLU A 97 6.17 4.55 7.38
N GLY A 98 7.00 3.51 7.37
CA GLY A 98 8.44 3.63 7.15
C GLY A 98 8.80 4.26 5.79
N THR A 99 8.11 3.85 4.72
CA THR A 99 8.29 4.44 3.38
C THR A 99 7.96 5.92 3.37
N PHE A 100 6.95 6.34 4.12
CA PHE A 100 6.49 7.73 4.14
C PHE A 100 7.37 8.62 5.00
N TYR A 101 7.90 8.12 6.12
CA TYR A 101 8.96 8.83 6.84
C TYR A 101 10.16 9.09 5.93
N VAL A 102 10.54 8.06 5.18
CA VAL A 102 11.63 8.10 4.22
C VAL A 102 11.33 9.14 3.14
N LEU A 103 10.15 9.11 2.50
CA LEU A 103 9.70 10.14 1.52
C LEU A 103 9.69 11.57 2.09
N ARG A 104 9.16 11.78 3.30
CA ARG A 104 9.10 13.08 3.96
C ARG A 104 10.49 13.63 4.26
N ASP A 105 11.38 12.80 4.81
CA ASP A 105 12.74 13.22 5.16
C ASP A 105 13.53 13.61 3.89
N PHE A 106 13.18 13.06 2.72
CA PHE A 106 13.81 13.40 1.44
C PHE A 106 13.48 14.80 0.94
N GLU A 107 12.28 15.31 1.20
CA GLU A 107 11.94 16.68 0.84
C GLU A 107 12.79 17.68 1.61
N ASN A 108 13.09 17.35 2.87
CA ASN A 108 13.84 18.21 3.77
C ASN A 108 15.36 18.12 3.56
N THR A 109 15.85 17.09 2.85
CA THR A 109 17.29 16.82 2.73
C THR A 109 17.79 17.00 1.28
N ARG A 110 18.30 18.20 0.98
CA ARG A 110 18.97 18.47 -0.32
C ARG A 110 20.09 17.46 -0.57
N GLY A 111 19.97 16.68 -1.65
CA GLY A 111 20.97 15.70 -2.09
C GLY A 111 20.54 14.24 -1.94
N PHE A 112 19.55 13.91 -1.10
CA PHE A 112 19.09 12.53 -0.99
C PHE A 112 18.25 12.10 -2.22
N LEU A 113 17.47 13.02 -2.80
CA LEU A 113 16.72 12.81 -4.04
C LEU A 113 17.64 12.37 -5.20
N TRP A 114 18.82 12.98 -5.34
CA TRP A 114 19.79 12.55 -6.36
C TRP A 114 20.13 11.07 -6.17
N ARG A 115 20.42 10.61 -4.94
CA ARG A 115 20.79 9.19 -4.71
C ARG A 115 19.67 8.23 -5.07
N ILE A 116 18.41 8.56 -4.74
CA ILE A 116 17.28 7.70 -5.10
C ILE A 116 17.05 7.71 -6.61
N TYR A 117 16.93 8.88 -7.23
CA TYR A 117 16.61 8.97 -8.66
C TYR A 117 17.75 8.49 -9.56
N SER A 118 19.00 8.57 -9.09
CA SER A 118 20.18 8.37 -9.92
C SER A 118 20.88 7.05 -9.64
N VAL A 119 20.56 6.40 -8.52
CA VAL A 119 21.11 5.10 -8.17
C VAL A 119 19.95 4.16 -7.87
N ASN A 120 19.83 3.10 -8.67
CA ASN A 120 18.88 2.03 -8.39
C ASN A 120 19.20 1.47 -6.99
N PRO A 121 18.29 1.54 -6.01
CA PRO A 121 18.61 1.11 -4.65
C PRO A 121 18.87 -0.40 -4.59
N SER A 122 18.44 -1.16 -5.60
CA SER A 122 18.78 -2.58 -5.74
C SER A 122 20.25 -2.82 -6.13
N LEU A 123 20.92 -1.82 -6.70
CA LEU A 123 22.35 -1.85 -7.04
C LEU A 123 23.21 -1.34 -5.87
N GLU A 124 22.78 -0.26 -5.22
CA GLU A 124 23.52 0.31 -4.07
C GLU A 124 23.33 -0.54 -2.80
N TRP A 125 22.17 -1.20 -2.66
CA TRP A 125 21.81 -1.98 -1.47
C TRP A 125 21.03 -3.28 -1.80
N PRO A 126 21.69 -4.33 -2.32
CA PRO A 126 21.02 -5.58 -2.66
C PRO A 126 20.49 -6.31 -1.42
N ILE A 127 19.20 -6.69 -1.42
CA ILE A 127 18.62 -7.58 -0.40
C ILE A 127 18.99 -9.02 -0.74
N ARG A 128 19.77 -9.67 0.11
CA ARG A 128 20.17 -11.08 -0.02
C ARG A 128 19.08 -12.00 0.53
N LYS A 129 19.08 -13.26 0.11
CA LYS A 129 18.13 -14.27 0.63
C LYS A 129 18.32 -14.47 2.14
N GLU A 130 19.56 -14.44 2.62
CA GLU A 130 19.87 -14.54 4.06
C GLU A 130 19.27 -13.39 4.89
N ASP A 131 19.05 -12.21 4.29
CA ASP A 131 18.52 -11.05 5.01
C ASP A 131 17.07 -11.27 5.47
N ARG A 132 16.27 -12.02 4.69
CA ARG A 132 14.87 -12.35 5.03
C ARG A 132 14.79 -13.32 6.23
N ALA A 133 15.59 -14.38 6.20
CA ALA A 133 15.63 -15.37 7.28
C ALA A 133 16.10 -14.77 8.61
N LEU A 134 16.96 -13.75 8.55
CA LEU A 134 17.43 -13.02 9.73
C LEU A 134 16.37 -12.06 10.30
N GLU A 135 15.52 -11.45 9.47
CA GLU A 135 14.39 -10.63 9.93
C GLU A 135 13.36 -11.47 10.68
N ASP A 136 13.07 -12.67 10.18
CA ASP A 136 12.16 -13.64 10.82
C ASP A 136 12.69 -14.20 12.15
N ARG A 137 14.03 -14.26 12.31
CA ARG A 137 14.67 -14.66 13.57
C ARG A 137 14.70 -13.51 14.58
N ALA A 138 15.00 -12.30 14.12
CA ALA A 138 15.10 -11.10 14.95
C ALA A 138 13.74 -10.72 15.57
N SER A 139 12.64 -10.83 14.81
CA SER A 139 11.28 -10.60 15.33
C SER A 139 10.86 -11.56 16.44
N ARG A 140 11.60 -12.67 16.63
CA ARG A 140 11.34 -13.69 17.65
C ARG A 140 12.28 -13.60 18.87
N ALA A 141 13.37 -12.82 18.79
CA ALA A 141 14.37 -12.73 19.85
C ALA A 141 14.17 -11.46 20.70
N LYS A 142 13.94 -11.63 22.01
CA LYS A 142 13.80 -10.50 22.96
C LYS A 142 15.12 -9.78 23.28
N ASP A 143 16.27 -10.39 22.96
CA ASP A 143 17.61 -9.87 23.26
C ASP A 143 18.49 -9.82 22.00
N LEU A 144 18.17 -8.91 21.09
CA LEU A 144 19.04 -8.62 19.93
C LEU A 144 20.30 -7.90 20.38
N SER A 145 21.46 -8.35 19.92
CA SER A 145 22.68 -7.57 20.10
C SER A 145 22.54 -6.20 19.41
N ARG A 146 23.25 -5.18 19.92
CA ARG A 146 23.25 -3.83 19.33
C ARG A 146 23.62 -3.84 17.84
N GLU A 147 24.47 -4.77 17.43
CA GLU A 147 24.89 -4.92 16.04
C GLU A 147 23.77 -5.53 15.16
N GLU A 148 23.07 -6.55 15.65
CA GLU A 148 21.93 -7.14 14.93
C GLU A 148 20.78 -6.16 14.79
N PHE A 149 20.51 -5.37 15.85
CA PHE A 149 19.52 -4.29 15.78
C PHE A 149 19.86 -3.27 14.69
N ARG A 150 21.13 -2.80 14.63
CA ARG A 150 21.59 -1.89 13.57
C ARG A 150 21.41 -2.51 12.19
N ARG A 151 21.80 -3.77 12.00
CA ARG A 151 21.63 -4.47 10.72
C ARG A 151 20.16 -4.56 10.31
N GLN A 152 19.26 -4.85 11.26
CA GLN A 152 17.83 -4.91 10.99
C GLN A 152 17.25 -3.53 10.64
N ALA A 153 17.60 -2.48 11.38
CA ALA A 153 17.18 -1.12 11.11
C ALA A 153 17.62 -0.66 9.70
N THR A 154 18.87 -0.93 9.33
CA THR A 154 19.38 -0.63 7.98
C THR A 154 18.60 -1.37 6.89
N ARG A 155 18.23 -2.64 7.09
CA ARG A 155 17.44 -3.40 6.12
C ARG A 155 16.03 -2.86 5.95
N LYS A 156 15.36 -2.51 7.06
CA LYS A 156 14.05 -1.86 7.01
C LYS A 156 14.12 -0.55 6.23
N LEU A 157 15.11 0.29 6.54
CA LEU A 157 15.35 1.53 5.82
C LEU A 157 15.57 1.31 4.32
N HIS A 158 16.37 0.31 3.92
CA HIS A 158 16.56 -0.03 2.51
C HIS A 158 15.27 -0.47 1.82
N ARG A 159 14.44 -1.28 2.50
CA ARG A 159 13.13 -1.68 1.97
C ARG A 159 12.26 -0.44 1.75
N TYR A 160 12.19 0.44 2.73
CA TYR A 160 11.40 1.67 2.66
C TYR A 160 11.88 2.58 1.52
N ALA A 161 13.19 2.76 1.36
CA ALA A 161 13.77 3.54 0.26
C ALA A 161 13.47 2.93 -1.12
N ARG A 162 13.44 1.60 -1.24
CA ARG A 162 13.06 0.92 -2.49
C ARG A 162 11.59 1.13 -2.85
N ILE A 163 10.70 1.06 -1.86
CA ILE A 163 9.28 1.34 -2.09
C ILE A 163 9.13 2.80 -2.51
N ALA A 164 9.76 3.74 -1.79
CA ALA A 164 9.75 5.16 -2.12
C ALA A 164 10.19 5.40 -3.57
N HIS A 165 11.31 4.79 -3.99
CA HIS A 165 11.79 4.83 -5.37
C HIS A 165 10.75 4.33 -6.37
N ILE A 166 10.09 3.20 -6.10
CA ILE A 166 9.06 2.65 -6.98
C ILE A 166 7.90 3.64 -7.13
N LEU A 167 7.41 4.22 -6.02
CA LEU A 167 6.30 5.17 -6.04
C LEU A 167 6.64 6.45 -6.82
N LEU A 168 7.87 6.96 -6.65
CA LEU A 168 8.33 8.15 -7.35
C LEU A 168 8.47 7.92 -8.86
N HIS A 169 9.05 6.79 -9.27
CA HIS A 169 9.17 6.43 -10.69
C HIS A 169 7.81 6.19 -11.35
N MET A 170 6.90 5.50 -10.65
CA MET A 170 5.53 5.32 -11.12
C MET A 170 4.83 6.65 -11.41
N GLY A 171 5.10 7.67 -10.59
CA GLY A 171 4.62 9.04 -10.84
C GLY A 171 5.15 9.65 -12.15
N ALA A 172 6.42 9.42 -12.50
CA ALA A 172 7.01 9.86 -13.76
C ALA A 172 6.50 9.05 -14.96
N ASP A 173 6.31 7.74 -14.77
CA ASP A 173 5.76 6.84 -15.77
C ASP A 173 4.33 7.25 -16.16
N PHE A 174 3.50 7.67 -15.21
CA PHE A 174 2.17 8.21 -15.51
C PHE A 174 2.17 9.55 -16.26
N VAL A 175 3.18 10.40 -16.08
CA VAL A 175 3.33 11.61 -16.91
C VAL A 175 3.61 11.25 -18.35
N THR A 176 4.41 10.21 -18.59
CA THR A 176 4.69 9.67 -19.92
C THR A 176 3.44 9.01 -20.52
N TYR A 177 2.75 8.20 -19.71
CA TYR A 177 1.51 7.53 -20.08
C TYR A 177 0.47 8.52 -20.61
N GLY A 178 0.23 9.62 -19.91
CA GLY A 178 -0.77 10.62 -20.32
C GLY A 178 -0.43 11.41 -21.61
N ARG A 179 0.74 11.20 -22.22
CA ARG A 179 1.20 11.99 -23.37
C ARG A 179 1.30 11.20 -24.68
N ASN A 180 1.22 9.87 -24.67
CA ASN A 180 1.55 9.07 -25.86
C ASN A 180 0.73 7.77 -26.00
N ASP A 181 -0.43 7.88 -26.63
CA ASP A 181 -1.35 6.76 -26.87
C ASP A 181 -0.74 5.62 -27.70
N ALA A 182 0.16 5.94 -28.64
CA ALA A 182 0.80 4.94 -29.49
C ALA A 182 1.81 4.07 -28.71
N ILE A 183 2.60 4.69 -27.82
CA ILE A 183 3.50 3.96 -26.91
C ILE A 183 2.69 3.12 -25.95
N ASN A 184 1.60 3.66 -25.40
CA ASN A 184 0.76 2.92 -24.44
C ASN A 184 0.19 1.64 -25.05
N ASN A 185 -0.36 1.69 -26.27
CA ASN A 185 -0.92 0.52 -26.93
C ASN A 185 0.13 -0.58 -27.22
N TRP A 186 1.35 -0.20 -27.58
CA TRP A 186 2.43 -1.17 -27.81
C TRP A 186 2.96 -1.76 -26.49
N THR A 187 3.24 -0.89 -25.51
CA THR A 187 3.79 -1.31 -24.21
C THR A 187 2.78 -2.13 -23.42
N GLU A 188 1.48 -1.82 -23.44
CA GLU A 188 0.48 -2.62 -22.73
C GLU A 188 0.39 -4.06 -23.27
N ASN A 189 0.35 -4.23 -24.59
CA ASN A 189 0.25 -5.56 -25.21
C ASN A 189 1.48 -6.45 -24.94
N GLU A 190 2.69 -5.89 -25.01
CA GLU A 190 3.92 -6.62 -24.73
C GLU A 190 4.10 -6.90 -23.23
N PHE A 191 3.78 -5.92 -22.38
CA PHE A 191 3.99 -6.05 -20.94
C PHE A 191 2.96 -7.00 -20.32
N HIS A 192 1.70 -6.99 -20.74
CA HIS A 192 0.69 -7.94 -20.24
C HIS A 192 1.07 -9.39 -20.54
N LYS A 193 1.50 -9.67 -21.78
CA LYS A 193 1.91 -11.01 -22.19
C LYS A 193 3.16 -11.48 -21.45
N LEU A 194 4.19 -10.64 -21.36
CA LEU A 194 5.49 -11.08 -20.86
C LEU A 194 5.66 -10.97 -19.35
N ALA A 195 5.07 -9.96 -18.71
CA ALA A 195 5.33 -9.70 -17.30
C ALA A 195 4.39 -10.47 -16.37
N LEU A 196 3.08 -10.39 -16.60
CA LEU A 196 2.11 -10.94 -15.67
C LEU A 196 1.98 -12.45 -15.81
N GLN A 197 2.01 -12.98 -17.03
CA GLN A 197 1.95 -14.42 -17.26
C GLN A 197 3.15 -15.16 -16.64
N ASN A 198 4.36 -14.61 -16.79
CA ASN A 198 5.56 -15.21 -16.22
C ASN A 198 5.70 -14.99 -14.70
N HIS A 199 5.20 -13.87 -14.17
CA HIS A 199 5.34 -13.55 -12.75
C HIS A 199 4.24 -14.17 -11.88
N LEU A 200 3.00 -14.20 -12.38
CA LEU A 200 1.84 -14.72 -11.63
C LEU A 200 1.44 -16.14 -12.06
N GLY A 201 1.97 -16.64 -13.17
CA GLY A 201 1.55 -17.93 -13.74
C GLY A 201 0.10 -17.92 -14.25
N VAL A 202 -0.47 -16.72 -14.47
CA VAL A 202 -1.86 -16.56 -14.91
C VAL A 202 -1.89 -16.23 -16.39
N ASP A 203 -2.62 -17.05 -17.16
CA ASP A 203 -2.94 -16.78 -18.55
C ASP A 203 -3.98 -15.65 -18.61
N ILE A 204 -3.53 -14.46 -18.97
CA ILE A 204 -4.40 -13.29 -19.09
C ILE A 204 -4.89 -13.21 -20.53
N ARG A 205 -6.16 -13.54 -20.73
CA ARG A 205 -6.79 -13.53 -22.05
C ARG A 205 -7.52 -12.21 -22.27
N TYR A 206 -6.81 -11.20 -22.74
CA TYR A 206 -7.44 -10.01 -23.27
C TYR A 206 -7.75 -10.21 -24.75
N THR A 207 -9.02 -10.12 -25.10
CA THR A 207 -9.41 -9.68 -26.43
C THR A 207 -8.98 -8.21 -26.54
N SER A 208 -8.57 -7.74 -27.72
CA SER A 208 -8.02 -6.40 -28.01
C SER A 208 -8.96 -5.22 -27.68
N THR A 209 -10.01 -5.44 -26.90
CA THR A 209 -11.10 -4.52 -26.57
C THR A 209 -11.01 -3.90 -25.17
N LEU A 210 -9.90 -4.04 -24.45
CA LEU A 210 -9.59 -3.18 -23.30
C LEU A 210 -9.27 -1.72 -23.72
N SER A 211 -9.86 -1.22 -24.81
CA SER A 211 -9.95 0.21 -25.09
C SER A 211 -10.82 0.84 -23.99
N GLY A 212 -10.19 1.15 -22.86
CA GLY A 212 -10.80 1.91 -21.78
C GLY A 212 -10.89 3.37 -22.14
N PRO A 213 -11.82 4.13 -21.55
CA PRO A 213 -11.75 5.58 -21.61
C PRO A 213 -10.37 6.02 -21.13
N PRO A 214 -9.80 7.09 -21.71
CA PRO A 214 -8.49 7.58 -21.31
C PRO A 214 -8.48 7.75 -19.79
N ILE A 215 -7.45 7.22 -19.13
CA ILE A 215 -7.17 7.57 -17.74
C ILE A 215 -7.17 9.09 -17.73
N ARG A 216 -8.15 9.68 -17.06
CA ARG A 216 -8.37 11.12 -17.16
C ARG A 216 -7.09 11.83 -16.74
N PRO A 217 -6.67 12.88 -17.47
CA PRO A 217 -5.71 13.84 -16.94
C PRO A 217 -6.13 14.21 -15.51
N GLY A 218 -5.21 14.08 -14.56
CA GLY A 218 -5.46 14.45 -13.17
C GLY A 218 -5.97 13.36 -12.23
N ILE A 219 -5.97 12.08 -12.63
CA ILE A 219 -6.40 11.02 -11.70
C ILE A 219 -5.57 10.93 -10.40
N PHE A 220 -4.32 11.38 -10.46
CA PHE A 220 -3.43 11.52 -9.31
C PHE A 220 -3.08 12.98 -9.03
N GLU A 221 -3.87 13.93 -9.55
CA GLU A 221 -3.76 15.32 -9.13
C GLU A 221 -4.13 15.43 -7.66
N LEU A 222 -3.37 16.27 -6.98
CA LEU A 222 -3.60 16.58 -5.59
C LEU A 222 -4.74 17.58 -5.52
N ARG A 223 -5.66 17.35 -4.59
CA ARG A 223 -6.62 18.38 -4.19
C ARG A 223 -5.89 19.48 -3.43
N ALA A 224 -6.49 20.66 -3.35
CA ALA A 224 -5.88 21.81 -2.67
C ALA A 224 -5.62 21.58 -1.17
N ASP A 225 -6.36 20.64 -0.56
CA ASP A 225 -6.24 20.22 0.84
C ASP A 225 -5.34 18.99 1.05
N GLU A 226 -4.82 18.39 -0.03
CA GLU A 226 -3.95 17.21 0.04
C GLU A 226 -2.47 17.61 0.03
N ASP A 227 -1.67 16.88 0.81
CA ASP A 227 -0.22 16.97 0.76
C ASP A 227 0.36 16.16 -0.41
N HIS A 228 1.56 16.51 -0.87
CA HIS A 228 2.26 15.81 -1.94
C HIS A 228 2.44 14.29 -1.71
N LEU A 229 2.59 13.83 -0.45
CA LEU A 229 2.65 12.40 -0.13
C LEU A 229 1.34 11.67 -0.39
N GLU A 230 0.21 12.37 -0.51
CA GLU A 230 -1.08 11.76 -0.82
C GLU A 230 -1.04 11.07 -2.20
N LYS A 231 -0.29 11.63 -3.15
CA LYS A 231 -0.04 10.99 -4.45
C LYS A 231 0.70 9.65 -4.28
N CYS A 232 1.73 9.62 -3.43
CA CYS A 232 2.43 8.39 -3.09
C CYS A 232 1.52 7.39 -2.36
N ASN A 233 0.58 7.86 -1.54
CA ASN A 233 -0.42 7.02 -0.89
C ASN A 233 -1.39 6.37 -1.86
N LYS A 234 -1.89 7.13 -2.83
CA LYS A 234 -2.72 6.62 -3.93
C LYS A 234 -1.99 5.51 -4.69
N PHE A 235 -0.70 5.70 -5.02
CA PHE A 235 0.12 4.66 -5.65
C PHE A 235 0.35 3.44 -4.75
N TYR A 236 0.67 3.64 -3.48
CA TYR A 236 0.90 2.54 -2.55
C TYR A 236 -0.34 1.65 -2.40
N ASN A 237 -1.51 2.25 -2.21
CA ASN A 237 -2.78 1.53 -2.12
C ASN A 237 -3.10 0.76 -3.41
N LEU A 238 -2.82 1.35 -4.57
CA LEU A 238 -3.02 0.69 -5.87
C LEU A 238 -2.11 -0.55 -6.04
N LEU A 239 -0.85 -0.45 -5.64
CA LEU A 239 0.09 -1.58 -5.68
C LEU A 239 -0.28 -2.68 -4.67
N ARG A 240 -0.72 -2.30 -3.46
CA ARG A 240 -1.23 -3.25 -2.46
C ARG A 240 -2.51 -3.94 -2.92
N TYR A 241 -3.42 -3.22 -3.57
CA TYR A 241 -4.65 -3.80 -4.14
C TYR A 241 -4.33 -4.90 -5.17
N LEU A 242 -3.33 -4.68 -6.03
CA LEU A 242 -2.85 -5.72 -6.95
C LEU A 242 -2.20 -6.89 -6.21
N GLN A 243 -1.35 -6.61 -5.23
CA GLN A 243 -0.69 -7.65 -4.44
C GLN A 243 -1.69 -8.56 -3.72
N LEU A 244 -2.68 -7.98 -3.04
CA LEU A 244 -3.76 -8.72 -2.38
C LEU A 244 -4.60 -9.51 -3.36
N SER A 245 -4.84 -8.97 -4.56
CA SER A 245 -5.55 -9.70 -5.62
C SER A 245 -4.75 -10.91 -6.10
N ALA A 246 -3.41 -10.81 -6.11
CA ALA A 246 -2.49 -11.85 -6.58
C ALA A 246 -2.12 -12.91 -5.53
N GLU A 247 -2.23 -12.63 -4.22
CA GLU A 247 -1.75 -13.50 -3.12
C GLU A 247 -2.31 -14.95 -3.13
N LYS A 248 -3.39 -15.21 -3.87
CA LYS A 248 -4.00 -16.55 -4.04
C LYS A 248 -4.30 -16.93 -5.49
N CYS A 249 -3.59 -16.37 -6.46
CA CYS A 249 -3.89 -16.52 -7.89
C CYS A 249 -3.98 -17.98 -8.41
N LYS A 250 -3.46 -18.96 -7.68
CA LYS A 250 -3.52 -20.40 -8.03
C LYS A 250 -4.83 -21.09 -7.64
N GLU A 251 -5.68 -20.45 -6.85
CA GLU A 251 -6.99 -20.97 -6.48
C GLU A 251 -8.03 -20.56 -7.54
N SER A 252 -8.92 -21.47 -7.92
CA SER A 252 -9.98 -21.19 -8.91
C SER A 252 -10.90 -20.04 -8.48
N ASP A 253 -11.04 -19.80 -7.18
CA ASP A 253 -11.86 -18.72 -6.59
C ASP A 253 -11.06 -17.49 -6.14
N SER A 254 -9.85 -17.31 -6.69
CA SER A 254 -8.98 -16.19 -6.30
C SER A 254 -9.59 -14.82 -6.63
N LEU A 255 -9.20 -13.79 -5.85
CA LEU A 255 -9.55 -12.39 -6.16
C LEU A 255 -9.04 -11.98 -7.54
N TRP A 256 -7.89 -12.52 -7.97
CA TRP A 256 -7.37 -12.32 -9.32
C TRP A 256 -8.36 -12.82 -10.37
N SER A 257 -8.85 -14.05 -10.24
CA SER A 257 -9.82 -14.64 -11.17
C SER A 257 -11.07 -13.78 -11.30
N LYS A 258 -11.59 -13.31 -10.17
CA LYS A 258 -12.80 -12.47 -10.10
C LYS A 258 -12.63 -11.07 -10.69
N ARG A 259 -11.41 -10.53 -10.75
CA ARG A 259 -11.16 -9.12 -11.12
C ARG A 259 -10.42 -8.95 -12.44
N PHE A 260 -9.57 -9.89 -12.84
CA PHE A 260 -8.57 -9.69 -13.89
C PHE A 260 -8.39 -10.83 -14.89
N GLN A 261 -8.98 -12.02 -14.65
CA GLN A 261 -8.71 -13.18 -15.52
C GLN A 261 -9.30 -13.03 -16.92
N THR A 262 -10.45 -12.37 -17.05
CA THR A 262 -11.12 -12.14 -18.34
C THR A 262 -11.44 -10.66 -18.52
N SER A 263 -11.63 -10.24 -19.78
CA SER A 263 -12.14 -8.90 -20.09
C SER A 263 -13.45 -8.62 -19.36
N ASP A 264 -14.36 -9.60 -19.34
CA ASP A 264 -15.64 -9.49 -18.63
C ASP A 264 -15.44 -9.27 -17.12
N ALA A 265 -14.51 -9.99 -16.48
CA ALA A 265 -14.19 -9.80 -15.06
C ALA A 265 -13.62 -8.39 -14.78
N VAL A 266 -12.83 -7.82 -15.70
CA VAL A 266 -12.35 -6.43 -15.57
C VAL A 266 -13.51 -5.44 -15.70
N MET A 267 -14.47 -5.72 -16.58
CA MET A 267 -15.60 -4.86 -16.88
C MET A 267 -16.75 -4.97 -15.87
N ASP A 268 -16.93 -6.14 -15.24
CA ASP A 268 -17.95 -6.47 -14.23
C ASP A 268 -17.63 -5.84 -12.87
N GLY A 269 -17.55 -4.51 -12.88
CA GLY A 269 -17.36 -3.69 -11.69
C GLY A 269 -18.68 -3.26 -11.07
N GLN A 270 -18.58 -2.54 -9.96
CA GLN A 270 -19.70 -1.93 -9.26
C GLN A 270 -19.59 -0.41 -9.35
N ALA A 271 -20.74 0.28 -9.37
CA ALA A 271 -20.79 1.72 -9.17
C ALA A 271 -20.31 2.04 -7.75
N VAL A 272 -19.53 3.10 -7.60
CA VAL A 272 -19.02 3.54 -6.31
C VAL A 272 -20.13 4.26 -5.55
N GLU A 273 -20.57 3.70 -4.43
CA GLU A 273 -21.57 4.34 -3.59
C GLU A 273 -20.98 5.50 -2.78
N LEU A 274 -21.82 6.49 -2.44
CA LEU A 274 -21.38 7.70 -1.73
C LEU A 274 -20.75 7.39 -0.36
N GLU A 275 -21.16 6.29 0.27
CA GLU A 275 -20.61 5.85 1.56
C GLU A 275 -19.14 5.44 1.48
N HIS A 276 -18.69 4.92 0.34
CA HIS A 276 -17.29 4.55 0.10
C HIS A 276 -16.42 5.77 -0.24
N VAL A 277 -17.00 6.91 -0.63
CA VAL A 277 -16.24 8.14 -0.88
C VAL A 277 -15.72 8.69 0.46
N PRO A 278 -14.41 8.93 0.62
CA PRO A 278 -13.87 9.53 1.84
C PRO A 278 -14.50 10.90 2.11
N LYS A 279 -14.84 11.22 3.38
CA LYS A 279 -15.71 12.38 3.67
C LYS A 279 -15.14 13.72 3.15
N TRP A 280 -13.84 13.95 3.25
CA TRP A 280 -13.18 15.16 2.73
C TRP A 280 -13.19 15.26 1.20
N MET A 281 -13.42 14.16 0.49
CA MET A 281 -13.54 14.11 -0.96
C MET A 281 -14.99 14.24 -1.45
N ARG A 282 -15.98 14.08 -0.56
CA ARG A 282 -17.40 14.18 -0.94
C ARG A 282 -17.71 15.62 -1.39
N PRO A 283 -18.55 15.80 -2.41
CA PRO A 283 -19.06 17.13 -2.74
C PRO A 283 -19.76 17.71 -1.51
N ALA A 284 -19.53 18.99 -1.24
CA ALA A 284 -20.22 19.69 -0.16
C ALA A 284 -21.74 19.48 -0.34
N PRO A 285 -22.47 19.14 0.74
CA PRO A 285 -23.91 18.97 0.64
C PRO A 285 -24.48 20.24 0.05
N GLN A 286 -25.17 20.13 -1.09
CA GLN A 286 -25.79 21.28 -1.72
C GLN A 286 -26.80 21.85 -0.72
N VAL A 287 -26.46 23.00 -0.12
CA VAL A 287 -27.39 23.76 0.71
C VAL A 287 -28.49 24.18 -0.24
N ARG A 288 -29.60 23.44 -0.26
CA ARG A 288 -30.77 23.85 -1.01
C ARG A 288 -31.18 25.20 -0.42
N PRO A 289 -31.28 26.28 -1.22
CA PRO A 289 -31.76 27.54 -0.71
C PRO A 289 -33.13 27.30 -0.09
N ILE A 290 -33.28 27.71 1.17
CA ILE A 290 -34.58 27.70 1.84
C ILE A 290 -35.45 28.65 1.04
N VAL A 291 -36.34 28.11 0.22
CA VAL A 291 -37.39 28.89 -0.43
C VAL A 291 -38.34 29.27 0.69
N LEU A 292 -38.15 30.46 1.25
CA LEU A 292 -39.11 31.04 2.17
C LEU A 292 -40.44 31.18 1.41
N PRO A 293 -41.57 30.73 1.97
CA PRO A 293 -42.86 30.92 1.33
C PRO A 293 -43.10 32.42 1.10
N PRO A 294 -43.83 32.79 0.03
CA PRO A 294 -44.14 34.19 -0.23
C PRO A 294 -44.84 34.78 0.98
N VAL A 295 -44.31 35.91 1.47
CA VAL A 295 -44.96 36.71 2.52
C VAL A 295 -46.25 37.23 1.91
N VAL A 296 -47.39 36.68 2.33
CA VAL A 296 -48.70 37.21 1.95
C VAL A 296 -48.88 38.49 2.74
N ALA A 297 -48.83 39.62 2.04
CA ALA A 297 -49.10 40.96 2.57
C ALA A 297 -50.61 41.24 2.62
#